data_AF-A0A495ZL79-F1
#
_entry.id   AF-A0A495ZL79-F1
#
_cell.length_a   1.000
_cell.length_b   1.000
_cell.length_c   1.000
_cell.angle_alpha   90.00
_cell.angle_beta   90.00
_cell.angle_gamma   90.00
#
_symmetry.space_group_name_H-M   'P 1'
#
loop_
_entity.id
_entity.type
_entity.pdbx_description
1 polymer ?
#
loop_
_entity_poly.entity_id
_entity_poly.type
_entity_poly.pdbx_seq_one_letter_code
_entity_poly.pdbx_strand_id
1 'polypeptide(L)'
;MSVLLYLCVSAAEAATREYWIAAEKVEWNYAPSGKNLIRPAMGLDVWGKALIYEKYRYIQYTDNTYTIQVEQPAWMGILGPQLHAVEGDSVRVHFLNRADKPLSIHVHGLQYDEANEGADMKGSGAAVPPGGTFTYHWEADSDAAPGPNDPSSIVWLYHSHVDAVTEVYDGLIGTIVVTKKGTERSANDPRPKDIDKAFTTLFLIFNENDRKIVESGKSAEYDSPEEAEEGNLKHAINGYIFGNLQGLEVEQGDRVRWYLIGLGTEVDMHTAHWHGQTVLNAGKRTDVVDLLPGSMVTVDMTAKTPGNWLYHCHVADHITAGMNTRWRVVPKP
;
A
#
# COMPACT_ATOMS: atom_id res chain seq x y z
N MET A 1 56.58 -19.89 2.87
CA MET A 1 55.39 -20.18 2.06
C MET A 1 54.18 -19.63 2.80
N SER A 2 53.76 -18.41 2.47
CA SER A 2 52.54 -17.82 3.05
C SER A 2 51.37 -18.16 2.14
N VAL A 3 50.40 -18.91 2.65
CA VAL A 3 49.15 -19.22 1.96
C VAL A 3 48.20 -18.07 2.25
N LEU A 4 47.95 -17.21 1.25
CA LEU A 4 46.85 -16.25 1.29
C LEU A 4 45.55 -17.03 1.05
N LEU A 5 44.70 -17.10 2.08
CA LEU A 5 43.31 -17.51 1.92
C LEU A 5 42.55 -16.35 1.25
N TYR A 6 42.22 -16.50 -0.03
CA TYR A 6 41.24 -15.63 -0.68
C TYR A 6 39.85 -16.07 -0.21
N LEU A 7 39.26 -15.28 0.69
CA LEU A 7 37.82 -15.30 0.94
C LEU A 7 37.15 -14.71 -0.31
N CYS A 8 36.66 -15.56 -1.20
CA CYS A 8 35.69 -15.15 -2.22
C CYS A 8 34.39 -14.74 -1.50
N VAL A 9 34.25 -13.45 -1.23
CA VAL A 9 32.94 -12.86 -0.98
C VAL A 9 32.24 -12.84 -2.33
N SER A 10 31.32 -13.77 -2.58
CA SER A 10 30.45 -13.68 -3.75
C SER A 10 29.61 -12.42 -3.59
N ALA A 11 29.90 -11.38 -4.35
CA ALA A 11 28.97 -10.28 -4.52
C ALA A 11 27.66 -10.89 -5.05
N ALA A 12 26.54 -10.63 -4.37
CA ALA A 12 25.24 -10.97 -4.92
C ALA A 12 25.09 -10.24 -6.26
N GLU A 13 24.98 -11.02 -7.34
CA GLU A 13 24.75 -10.54 -8.69
C GLU A 13 23.36 -9.91 -8.76
N ALA A 14 23.19 -8.89 -9.61
CA ALA A 14 21.88 -8.28 -9.87
C ALA A 14 20.88 -9.37 -10.29
N ALA A 15 19.73 -9.45 -9.63
CA ALA A 15 18.71 -10.43 -9.94
C ALA A 15 17.61 -9.83 -10.84
N THR A 16 16.99 -10.66 -11.67
CA THR A 16 15.72 -10.31 -12.30
C THR A 16 14.57 -10.78 -11.42
N ARG A 17 13.69 -9.85 -11.02
CA ARG A 17 12.49 -10.12 -10.22
C ARG A 17 11.26 -10.10 -11.12
N GLU A 18 10.63 -11.25 -11.28
CA GLU A 18 9.46 -11.42 -12.15
C GLU A 18 8.17 -11.41 -11.29
N TYR A 19 7.19 -10.61 -11.70
CA TYR A 19 5.89 -10.50 -11.04
C TYR A 19 4.75 -10.61 -12.06
N TRP A 20 3.77 -11.47 -11.79
CA TRP A 20 2.55 -11.60 -12.60
C TRP A 20 1.40 -10.91 -11.89
N ILE A 21 0.87 -9.86 -12.48
CA ILE A 21 -0.16 -9.01 -11.87
C ILE A 21 -1.33 -8.88 -12.83
N ALA A 22 -2.55 -9.08 -12.34
CA ALA A 22 -3.76 -8.75 -13.08
C ALA A 22 -4.52 -7.61 -12.40
N ALA A 23 -5.11 -6.70 -13.18
CA ALA A 23 -6.13 -5.79 -12.68
C ALA A 23 -7.48 -6.46 -12.81
N GLU A 24 -8.22 -6.58 -11.72
CA GLU A 24 -9.51 -7.28 -11.67
C GLU A 24 -10.56 -6.41 -10.99
N LYS A 25 -11.81 -6.52 -11.47
CA LYS A 25 -12.96 -5.90 -10.84
C LYS A 25 -13.32 -6.65 -9.56
N VAL A 26 -13.56 -5.93 -8.48
CA VAL A 26 -13.92 -6.49 -7.17
C VAL A 26 -15.05 -5.70 -6.54
N GLU A 27 -15.77 -6.31 -5.61
CA GLU A 27 -16.62 -5.59 -4.67
C GLU A 27 -15.80 -5.29 -3.41
N TRP A 28 -15.77 -4.04 -2.99
CA TRP A 28 -15.00 -3.64 -1.82
C TRP A 28 -15.91 -3.11 -0.72
N ASN A 29 -15.86 -3.75 0.45
CA ASN A 29 -16.61 -3.31 1.62
C ASN A 29 -15.68 -2.56 2.60
N TYR A 30 -15.89 -1.26 2.74
CA TYR A 30 -15.10 -0.37 3.61
C TYR A 30 -15.26 -0.67 5.11
N ALA A 31 -16.38 -1.29 5.51
CA ALA A 31 -16.61 -1.72 6.89
C ALA A 31 -17.35 -3.08 6.93
N PRO A 32 -16.65 -4.20 6.73
CA PRO A 32 -17.26 -5.54 6.68
C PRO A 32 -18.07 -5.91 7.92
N SER A 33 -17.76 -5.34 9.09
CA SER A 33 -18.54 -5.56 10.31
C SER A 33 -19.88 -4.82 10.33
N GLY A 34 -20.09 -3.85 9.44
CA GLY A 34 -21.21 -2.91 9.45
C GLY A 34 -21.24 -2.01 10.70
N LYS A 35 -20.13 -1.91 11.44
CA LYS A 35 -20.06 -1.26 12.75
C LYS A 35 -18.81 -0.40 12.88
N ASN A 36 -18.92 0.59 13.77
CA ASN A 36 -17.79 1.34 14.28
C ASN A 36 -17.12 0.57 15.42
N LEU A 37 -15.94 0.00 15.16
CA LEU A 37 -15.20 -0.84 16.11
C LEU A 37 -14.34 -0.01 17.08
N ILE A 38 -14.21 1.30 16.85
CA ILE A 38 -13.50 2.21 17.76
C ILE A 38 -14.46 2.85 18.76
N ARG A 39 -15.62 3.36 18.30
CA ARG A 39 -16.67 3.97 19.12
C ARG A 39 -18.06 3.40 18.75
N PRO A 40 -18.43 2.21 19.24
CA PRO A 40 -19.67 1.55 18.84
C PRO A 40 -20.94 2.39 19.04
N ALA A 41 -20.99 3.21 20.09
CA ALA A 41 -22.15 4.05 20.40
C ALA A 41 -22.41 5.18 19.38
N MET A 42 -21.39 5.59 18.61
CA MET A 42 -21.52 6.64 17.59
C MET A 42 -22.05 6.11 16.25
N GLY A 43 -21.98 4.78 16.02
CA GLY A 43 -22.29 4.21 14.72
C GLY A 43 -21.32 4.68 13.62
N LEU A 44 -21.75 4.51 12.37
CA LEU A 44 -21.01 4.85 11.15
C LEU A 44 -21.50 6.16 10.49
N ASP A 45 -22.55 6.77 11.04
CA ASP A 45 -23.19 7.99 10.52
C ASP A 45 -23.50 7.92 9.00
N VAL A 46 -23.42 9.04 8.28
CA VAL A 46 -23.60 9.14 6.82
C VAL A 46 -22.70 8.17 6.03
N TRP A 47 -21.46 7.91 6.49
CA TRP A 47 -20.54 6.99 5.81
C TRP A 47 -20.98 5.52 5.87
N GLY A 48 -21.91 5.19 6.77
CA GLY A 48 -22.50 3.85 6.89
C GLY A 48 -23.67 3.58 5.95
N LYS A 49 -24.19 4.58 5.24
CA LYS A 49 -25.36 4.46 4.35
C LYS A 49 -25.05 3.63 3.10
N ALA A 50 -23.81 3.68 2.61
CA ALA A 50 -23.29 2.82 1.56
C ALA A 50 -21.88 2.33 1.96
N LEU A 51 -21.65 1.02 1.96
CA LEU A 51 -20.36 0.45 2.39
C LEU A 51 -19.66 -0.35 1.30
N ILE A 52 -20.37 -0.78 0.26
CA ILE A 52 -19.89 -1.70 -0.76
C ILE A 52 -19.94 -1.02 -2.12
N TYR A 53 -18.79 -0.93 -2.78
CA TYR A 53 -18.64 -0.30 -4.09
C TYR A 53 -17.94 -1.23 -5.06
N GLU A 54 -18.24 -1.09 -6.35
CA GLU A 54 -17.48 -1.74 -7.42
C GLU A 54 -16.13 -1.03 -7.58
N LYS A 55 -15.04 -1.79 -7.52
CA LYS A 55 -13.66 -1.31 -7.54
C LYS A 55 -12.80 -2.13 -8.49
N TYR A 56 -11.54 -1.74 -8.66
CA TYR A 56 -10.51 -2.59 -9.24
C TYR A 56 -9.38 -2.81 -8.24
N ARG A 57 -8.71 -3.96 -8.33
CA ARG A 57 -7.49 -4.26 -7.57
C ARG A 57 -6.44 -4.91 -8.45
N TYR A 58 -5.18 -4.60 -8.16
CA TYR A 58 -4.07 -5.42 -8.62
C TYR A 58 -3.97 -6.69 -7.79
N ILE A 59 -3.98 -7.84 -8.46
CA ILE A 59 -3.88 -9.16 -7.86
C ILE A 59 -2.63 -9.85 -8.39
N GLN A 60 -1.78 -10.35 -7.50
CA GLN A 60 -0.58 -11.10 -7.89
C GLN A 60 -0.89 -12.58 -8.09
N TYR A 61 -0.25 -13.16 -9.08
CA TYR A 61 -0.27 -14.58 -9.39
C TYR A 61 1.14 -15.18 -9.33
N THR A 62 1.21 -16.50 -9.13
CA THR A 62 2.49 -17.21 -8.99
C THR A 62 3.30 -17.27 -10.29
N ASP A 63 2.62 -17.22 -11.44
CA ASP A 63 3.22 -17.43 -12.75
C ASP A 63 2.30 -16.92 -13.89
N ASN A 64 2.75 -17.16 -15.13
CA ASN A 64 2.11 -16.72 -16.37
C ASN A 64 0.75 -17.37 -16.68
N THR A 65 0.29 -18.34 -15.88
CA THR A 65 -1.04 -18.94 -16.04
C THR A 65 -2.13 -18.07 -15.43
N TYR A 66 -1.78 -17.12 -14.54
CA TYR A 66 -2.72 -16.27 -13.81
C TYR A 66 -3.85 -17.08 -13.14
N THR A 67 -3.50 -18.24 -12.57
CA THR A 67 -4.45 -19.17 -11.93
C THR A 67 -4.35 -19.16 -10.41
N ILE A 68 -3.14 -19.25 -9.86
CA ILE A 68 -2.92 -19.32 -8.40
C ILE A 68 -2.55 -17.93 -7.90
N GLN A 69 -3.44 -17.32 -7.12
CA GLN A 69 -3.18 -16.03 -6.49
C GLN A 69 -2.14 -16.16 -5.39
N VAL A 70 -1.24 -15.18 -5.29
CA VAL A 70 -0.33 -15.04 -4.15
C VAL A 70 -1.11 -14.45 -2.99
N GLU A 71 -1.11 -15.15 -1.85
CA GLU A 71 -1.81 -14.71 -0.66
C GLU A 71 -1.22 -13.39 -0.15
N GLN A 72 -2.11 -12.42 0.10
CA GLN A 72 -1.75 -11.15 0.72
C GLN A 72 -2.16 -11.16 2.20
N PRO A 73 -1.35 -10.57 3.08
CA PRO A 73 -1.72 -10.47 4.47
C PRO A 73 -2.94 -9.54 4.63
N ALA A 74 -3.81 -9.87 5.58
CA ALA A 74 -5.08 -9.16 5.80
C ALA A 74 -4.91 -7.63 5.99
N TRP A 75 -3.77 -7.19 6.51
CA TRP A 75 -3.50 -5.77 6.72
C TRP A 75 -3.28 -4.98 5.43
N MET A 76 -3.01 -5.62 4.29
CA MET A 76 -2.88 -4.93 2.99
C MET A 76 -4.20 -4.35 2.50
N GLY A 77 -5.33 -4.93 2.93
CA GLY A 77 -6.66 -4.46 2.57
C GLY A 77 -6.81 -4.28 1.05
N ILE A 78 -7.17 -3.07 0.62
CA ILE A 78 -7.42 -2.77 -0.79
C ILE A 78 -6.16 -2.76 -1.65
N LEU A 79 -4.98 -2.55 -1.06
CA LEU A 79 -3.73 -2.42 -1.79
C LEU A 79 -3.47 -3.64 -2.70
N GLY A 80 -2.91 -3.36 -3.86
CA GLY A 80 -2.25 -4.32 -4.73
C GLY A 80 -1.01 -4.92 -4.07
N PRO A 81 -0.39 -5.93 -4.69
CA PRO A 81 0.74 -6.65 -4.10
C PRO A 81 1.90 -5.73 -3.75
N GLN A 82 2.54 -6.02 -2.61
CA GLN A 82 3.83 -5.43 -2.28
C GLN A 82 4.93 -6.20 -3.00
N LEU A 83 5.46 -5.60 -4.05
CA LEU A 83 6.62 -6.10 -4.77
C LEU A 83 7.88 -5.80 -3.96
N HIS A 84 8.96 -6.52 -4.26
CA HIS A 84 10.24 -6.32 -3.60
C HIS A 84 11.40 -6.36 -4.59
N ALA A 85 12.39 -5.50 -4.38
CA ALA A 85 13.64 -5.51 -5.14
C ALA A 85 14.81 -5.19 -4.21
N VAL A 86 16.00 -5.60 -4.60
CA VAL A 86 17.26 -5.11 -4.02
C VAL A 86 17.85 -4.07 -4.95
N GLU A 87 18.55 -3.08 -4.40
CA GLU A 87 19.38 -2.15 -5.18
C GLU A 87 20.25 -2.89 -6.21
N GLY A 88 20.06 -2.53 -7.48
CA GLY A 88 20.66 -3.14 -8.66
C GLY A 88 19.83 -4.23 -9.34
N ASP A 89 18.68 -4.63 -8.80
CA ASP A 89 17.80 -5.62 -9.44
C ASP A 89 17.02 -5.03 -10.63
N SER A 90 16.80 -5.86 -11.66
CA SER A 90 15.85 -5.59 -12.74
C SER A 90 14.49 -6.16 -12.34
N VAL A 91 13.43 -5.36 -12.46
CA VAL A 91 12.07 -5.71 -12.08
C VAL A 91 11.20 -5.81 -13.33
N ARG A 92 10.56 -6.96 -13.51
CA ARG A 92 9.66 -7.24 -14.62
C ARG A 92 8.27 -7.51 -14.11
N VAL A 93 7.31 -6.72 -14.59
CA VAL A 93 5.91 -6.84 -14.22
C VAL A 93 5.10 -7.24 -15.45
N HIS A 94 4.70 -8.51 -15.49
CA HIS A 94 3.77 -9.04 -16.46
C HIS A 94 2.35 -8.67 -16.05
N PHE A 95 1.81 -7.66 -16.72
CA PHE A 95 0.48 -7.15 -16.48
C PHE A 95 -0.54 -7.81 -17.42
N LEU A 96 -1.65 -8.27 -16.84
CA LEU A 96 -2.86 -8.70 -17.55
C LEU A 96 -4.04 -7.82 -17.14
N ASN A 97 -4.66 -7.13 -18.09
CA ASN A 97 -5.84 -6.34 -17.81
C ASN A 97 -7.11 -7.21 -17.91
N ARG A 98 -7.70 -7.62 -16.78
CA ARG A 98 -9.01 -8.30 -16.71
C ARG A 98 -10.15 -7.34 -16.36
N ALA A 99 -9.87 -6.04 -16.25
CA ALA A 99 -10.90 -5.02 -16.12
C ALA A 99 -11.60 -4.78 -17.46
N ASP A 100 -12.68 -4.01 -17.42
CA ASP A 100 -13.53 -3.64 -18.57
C ASP A 100 -13.22 -2.23 -19.12
N LYS A 101 -12.11 -1.62 -18.68
CA LYS A 101 -11.55 -0.39 -19.26
C LYS A 101 -10.04 -0.52 -19.48
N PRO A 102 -9.44 0.30 -20.37
CA PRO A 102 -7.98 0.35 -20.49
C PRO A 102 -7.36 0.78 -19.16
N LEU A 103 -6.28 0.11 -18.76
CA LEU A 103 -5.53 0.36 -17.52
C LEU A 103 -4.03 0.28 -17.80
N SER A 104 -3.20 0.79 -16.89
CA SER A 104 -1.75 0.68 -16.95
C SER A 104 -1.15 0.38 -15.58
N ILE A 105 0.16 0.18 -15.51
CA ILE A 105 0.92 0.25 -14.26
C ILE A 105 2.06 1.24 -14.45
N HIS A 106 2.04 2.32 -13.68
CA HIS A 106 3.09 3.32 -13.59
C HIS A 106 3.75 3.25 -12.22
N VAL A 107 5.07 3.09 -12.16
CA VAL A 107 5.85 2.98 -10.92
C VAL A 107 6.55 4.29 -10.60
N HIS A 108 6.58 4.65 -9.32
CA HIS A 108 7.37 5.78 -8.83
C HIS A 108 8.77 5.30 -8.43
N GLY A 109 9.76 6.19 -8.52
CA GLY A 109 11.10 6.00 -7.97
C GLY A 109 12.02 4.99 -8.66
N LEU A 110 11.49 4.05 -9.45
CA LEU A 110 12.30 3.14 -10.28
C LEU A 110 12.63 3.77 -11.64
N GLN A 111 13.74 3.32 -12.23
CA GLN A 111 14.20 3.77 -13.54
C GLN A 111 13.54 2.95 -14.65
N TYR A 112 13.13 3.61 -15.74
CA TYR A 112 12.54 2.98 -16.92
C TYR A 112 12.74 3.85 -18.18
N ASP A 113 12.48 3.29 -19.36
CA ASP A 113 12.40 4.04 -20.61
C ASP A 113 10.95 4.44 -20.95
N GLU A 114 10.76 5.30 -21.95
CA GLU A 114 9.44 5.80 -22.37
C GLU A 114 8.46 4.69 -22.78
N ALA A 115 8.95 3.53 -23.24
CA ALA A 115 8.09 2.41 -23.60
C ALA A 115 7.54 1.67 -22.36
N ASN A 116 8.21 1.79 -21.21
CA ASN A 116 7.90 1.10 -19.96
C ASN A 116 7.33 2.02 -18.86
N GLU A 117 7.03 3.27 -19.20
CA GLU A 117 6.54 4.29 -18.26
C GLU A 117 5.12 4.00 -17.74
N GLY A 118 4.24 3.47 -18.59
CA GLY A 118 2.85 3.20 -18.20
C GLY A 118 1.98 4.45 -18.02
N ALA A 119 2.41 5.61 -18.50
CA ALA A 119 1.73 6.90 -18.39
C ALA A 119 1.81 7.72 -19.71
N ASP A 120 1.27 8.95 -19.68
CA ASP A 120 1.31 9.95 -20.78
C ASP A 120 0.76 9.46 -22.15
N MET A 121 0.00 8.35 -22.16
CA MET A 121 -0.52 7.70 -23.37
C MET A 121 0.56 7.32 -24.39
N LYS A 122 1.80 7.11 -23.94
CA LYS A 122 2.92 6.74 -24.81
C LYS A 122 3.31 5.27 -24.64
N GLY A 123 3.55 4.61 -25.78
CA GLY A 123 3.84 3.17 -25.79
C GLY A 123 2.60 2.32 -25.54
N SER A 124 2.72 1.01 -25.81
CA SER A 124 1.60 0.07 -25.67
C SER A 124 1.25 -0.25 -24.21
N GLY A 125 2.15 0.05 -23.26
CA GLY A 125 1.94 -0.12 -21.82
C GLY A 125 1.17 1.03 -21.15
N ALA A 126 1.00 2.18 -21.80
CA ALA A 126 0.34 3.33 -21.19
C ALA A 126 -1.19 3.22 -21.15
N ALA A 127 -1.80 2.34 -21.95
CA ALA A 127 -3.23 2.04 -21.94
C ALA A 127 -3.48 0.62 -22.45
N VAL A 128 -3.26 -0.37 -21.61
CA VAL A 128 -3.46 -1.79 -21.96
C VAL A 128 -4.96 -2.06 -22.03
N PRO A 129 -5.52 -2.48 -23.19
CA PRO A 129 -6.96 -2.67 -23.36
C PRO A 129 -7.47 -3.85 -22.51
N PRO A 130 -8.80 -3.94 -22.27
CA PRO A 130 -9.42 -5.12 -21.68
C PRO A 130 -8.99 -6.42 -22.38
N GLY A 131 -8.57 -7.42 -21.59
CA GLY A 131 -8.01 -8.69 -22.06
C GLY A 131 -6.58 -8.61 -22.60
N GLY A 132 -5.99 -7.42 -22.68
CA GLY A 132 -4.63 -7.19 -23.14
C GLY A 132 -3.57 -7.49 -22.07
N THR A 133 -2.32 -7.65 -22.53
CA THR A 133 -1.17 -7.84 -21.66
C THR A 133 -0.03 -6.91 -22.04
N PHE A 134 0.77 -6.51 -21.06
CA PHE A 134 2.04 -5.79 -21.28
C PHE A 134 3.07 -6.27 -20.25
N THR A 135 4.35 -6.24 -20.59
CA THR A 135 5.43 -6.51 -19.61
C THR A 135 6.23 -5.24 -19.41
N TYR A 136 6.13 -4.68 -18.22
CA TYR A 136 6.93 -3.52 -17.83
C TYR A 136 8.32 -3.96 -17.38
N HIS A 137 9.33 -3.21 -17.80
CA HIS A 137 10.73 -3.38 -17.42
C HIS A 137 11.19 -2.14 -16.66
N TRP A 138 11.53 -2.33 -15.39
CA TRP A 138 12.01 -1.28 -14.49
C TRP A 138 13.33 -1.71 -13.86
N GLU A 139 14.14 -0.74 -13.44
CA GLU A 139 15.41 -0.98 -12.76
C GLU A 139 15.37 -0.33 -11.38
N ALA A 140 15.68 -1.11 -10.34
CA ALA A 140 15.81 -0.63 -8.97
C ALA A 140 17.26 -0.18 -8.72
N ASP A 141 17.71 0.85 -9.43
CA ASP A 141 19.08 1.35 -9.35
C ASP A 141 19.41 2.06 -8.02
N SER A 142 20.58 2.71 -7.94
CA SER A 142 21.01 3.41 -6.72
C SER A 142 20.12 4.60 -6.34
N ASP A 143 19.43 5.21 -7.30
CA ASP A 143 18.55 6.35 -7.06
C ASP A 143 17.15 5.88 -6.60
N ALA A 144 16.77 4.64 -6.96
CA ALA A 144 15.59 3.96 -6.41
C ALA A 144 15.81 3.36 -5.01
N ALA A 145 17.06 3.29 -4.54
CA ALA A 145 17.44 2.64 -3.30
C ALA A 145 17.46 3.60 -2.08
N PRO A 146 17.50 3.07 -0.84
CA PRO A 146 17.57 3.92 0.35
C PRO A 146 18.79 4.86 0.36
N GLY A 147 18.51 6.14 0.56
CA GLY A 147 19.51 7.18 0.74
C GLY A 147 20.26 7.08 2.08
N PRO A 148 21.22 7.99 2.33
CA PRO A 148 22.09 7.91 3.51
C PRO A 148 21.37 7.97 4.87
N ASN A 149 20.22 8.63 4.93
CA ASN A 149 19.42 8.81 6.16
C ASN A 149 18.19 7.89 6.21
N ASP A 150 17.97 7.10 5.17
CA ASP A 150 16.84 6.19 5.09
C ASP A 150 17.14 4.88 5.84
N PRO A 151 16.09 4.15 6.28
CA PRO A 151 16.24 2.79 6.75
C PRO A 151 16.79 1.84 5.67
N SER A 152 17.08 0.59 6.01
CA SER A 152 17.68 -0.38 5.06
C SER A 152 16.78 -0.73 3.86
N SER A 153 15.53 -0.30 3.85
CA SER A 153 14.60 -0.41 2.74
C SER A 153 13.62 0.77 2.76
N ILE A 154 13.16 1.17 1.58
CA ILE A 154 12.16 2.23 1.39
C ILE A 154 11.01 1.72 0.51
N VAL A 155 9.89 2.43 0.52
CA VAL A 155 8.72 2.12 -0.30
C VAL A 155 8.57 3.12 -1.44
N TRP A 156 8.22 2.59 -2.61
CA TRP A 156 7.63 3.34 -3.70
C TRP A 156 6.24 2.80 -3.97
N LEU A 157 5.39 3.62 -4.59
CA LEU A 157 4.06 3.22 -5.02
C LEU A 157 4.04 2.98 -6.53
N TYR A 158 3.08 2.18 -6.98
CA TYR A 158 2.69 2.11 -8.39
C TYR A 158 1.16 2.19 -8.50
N HIS A 159 0.66 2.79 -9.57
CA HIS A 159 -0.76 2.93 -9.82
C HIS A 159 -1.07 2.99 -11.31
N SER A 160 -2.35 2.86 -11.69
CA SER A 160 -2.75 3.12 -13.08
C SER A 160 -2.67 4.61 -13.38
N HIS A 161 -2.26 4.94 -14.61
CA HIS A 161 -2.04 6.32 -15.06
C HIS A 161 -2.73 6.62 -16.40
N VAL A 162 -3.74 5.81 -16.77
CA VAL A 162 -4.64 6.12 -17.90
C VAL A 162 -5.51 7.32 -17.53
N ASP A 163 -6.13 7.26 -16.34
CA ASP A 163 -6.71 8.40 -15.65
C ASP A 163 -6.16 8.43 -14.22
N ALA A 164 -4.98 9.05 -14.08
CA ALA A 164 -4.21 9.06 -12.84
C ALA A 164 -4.96 9.64 -11.63
N VAL A 165 -5.96 10.49 -11.86
CA VAL A 165 -6.71 11.13 -10.78
C VAL A 165 -7.81 10.21 -10.29
N THR A 166 -8.58 9.59 -11.19
CA THR A 166 -9.75 8.81 -10.78
C THR A 166 -9.40 7.36 -10.42
N GLU A 167 -8.37 6.79 -11.03
CA GLU A 167 -8.07 5.35 -10.91
C GLU A 167 -7.43 4.96 -9.58
N VAL A 168 -6.80 5.91 -8.88
CA VAL A 168 -6.40 5.70 -7.48
C VAL A 168 -7.63 5.50 -6.60
N TYR A 169 -8.69 6.29 -6.78
CA TYR A 169 -9.94 6.07 -6.05
C TYR A 169 -10.65 4.80 -6.49
N ASP A 170 -10.38 4.25 -7.68
CA ASP A 170 -10.91 2.95 -8.07
C ASP A 170 -10.24 1.77 -7.35
N GLY A 171 -9.09 1.98 -6.69
CA GLY A 171 -8.36 0.96 -5.92
C GLY A 171 -7.08 0.43 -6.59
N LEU A 172 -6.67 1.00 -7.72
CA LEU A 172 -5.49 0.58 -8.48
C LEU A 172 -4.20 1.19 -7.92
N ILE A 173 -3.87 0.85 -6.67
CA ILE A 173 -2.62 1.23 -6.01
C ILE A 173 -1.93 -0.03 -5.50
N GLY A 174 -0.63 -0.19 -5.76
CA GLY A 174 0.22 -1.14 -5.06
C GLY A 174 1.56 -0.53 -4.69
N THR A 175 2.47 -1.32 -4.16
CA THR A 175 3.78 -0.82 -3.68
C THR A 175 4.93 -1.70 -4.08
N ILE A 176 6.11 -1.11 -4.20
CA ILE A 176 7.37 -1.83 -4.30
C ILE A 176 8.30 -1.37 -3.20
N VAL A 177 8.87 -2.31 -2.45
CA VAL A 177 9.89 -2.04 -1.44
C VAL A 177 11.26 -2.33 -2.03
N VAL A 178 12.12 -1.31 -2.05
CA VAL A 178 13.51 -1.44 -2.49
C VAL A 178 14.40 -1.51 -1.26
N THR A 179 15.13 -2.62 -1.14
CA THR A 179 16.08 -2.88 -0.05
C THR A 179 17.49 -2.54 -0.50
N LYS A 180 18.26 -1.88 0.37
CA LYS A 180 19.66 -1.56 0.12
C LYS A 180 20.50 -2.81 -0.06
N LYS A 181 21.42 -2.81 -1.03
CA LYS A 181 22.24 -3.99 -1.33
C LYS A 181 23.07 -4.44 -0.12
N GLY A 182 23.07 -5.75 0.13
CA GLY A 182 23.74 -6.38 1.27
C GLY A 182 22.93 -6.36 2.57
N THR A 183 21.74 -5.77 2.58
CA THR A 183 20.84 -5.72 3.74
C THR A 183 19.59 -6.59 3.59
N GLU A 184 19.43 -7.22 2.43
CA GLU A 184 18.42 -8.25 2.16
C GLU A 184 18.61 -9.52 3.00
N ARG A 185 17.53 -10.26 3.22
CA ARG A 185 17.52 -11.52 3.99
C ARG A 185 18.33 -12.61 3.29
N SER A 186 18.23 -12.70 1.97
CA SER A 186 19.03 -13.61 1.14
C SER A 186 18.95 -13.21 -0.33
N ALA A 187 19.75 -13.83 -1.20
CA ALA A 187 19.66 -13.61 -2.65
C ALA A 187 18.24 -13.85 -3.24
N ASN A 188 17.49 -14.80 -2.65
CA ASN A 188 16.13 -15.15 -3.08
C ASN A 188 15.03 -14.45 -2.26
N ASP A 189 15.40 -13.71 -1.21
CA ASP A 189 14.46 -12.99 -0.36
C ASP A 189 14.92 -11.52 -0.24
N PRO A 190 14.41 -10.64 -1.13
CA PRO A 190 14.82 -9.23 -1.20
C PRO A 190 14.37 -8.40 0.00
N ARG A 191 13.59 -8.95 0.94
CA ARG A 191 13.14 -8.21 2.12
C ARG A 191 14.32 -7.86 3.04
N PRO A 192 14.27 -6.75 3.78
CA PRO A 192 15.31 -6.36 4.74
C PRO A 192 15.47 -7.38 5.89
N LYS A 193 16.71 -7.63 6.32
CA LYS A 193 17.06 -8.58 7.39
C LYS A 193 17.08 -7.97 8.80
N ASP A 194 17.10 -6.66 8.90
CA ASP A 194 17.15 -5.89 10.15
C ASP A 194 15.78 -5.66 10.79
N ILE A 195 14.71 -6.23 10.22
CA ILE A 195 13.35 -6.12 10.75
C ILE A 195 12.68 -7.49 10.89
N ASP A 196 11.81 -7.59 11.88
CA ASP A 196 11.04 -8.80 12.19
C ASP A 196 9.70 -8.76 11.46
N LYS A 197 9.05 -7.58 11.43
CA LYS A 197 7.77 -7.36 10.74
C LYS A 197 7.75 -6.04 9.98
N ALA A 198 6.96 -5.98 8.91
CA ALA A 198 6.71 -4.75 8.18
C ALA A 198 5.22 -4.60 7.87
N PHE A 199 4.77 -3.35 7.78
CA PHE A 199 3.41 -3.01 7.34
C PHE A 199 3.48 -1.86 6.34
N THR A 200 2.60 -1.90 5.35
CA THR A 200 2.31 -0.76 4.48
C THR A 200 0.92 -0.23 4.78
N THR A 201 0.83 1.08 4.96
CA THR A 201 -0.42 1.77 5.28
C THR A 201 -0.61 2.97 4.37
N LEU A 202 -1.63 2.90 3.52
CA LEU A 202 -2.15 3.94 2.68
C LEU A 202 -3.21 4.73 3.45
N PHE A 203 -3.00 6.04 3.54
CA PHE A 203 -3.97 7.03 3.99
C PHE A 203 -4.52 7.71 2.73
N LEU A 204 -5.80 7.51 2.47
CA LEU A 204 -6.49 8.02 1.30
C LEU A 204 -7.97 8.22 1.64
N ILE A 205 -8.51 9.36 1.25
CA ILE A 205 -9.95 9.59 1.19
C ILE A 205 -10.43 9.05 -0.16
N PHE A 206 -11.03 7.87 -0.15
CA PHE A 206 -11.61 7.31 -1.36
C PHE A 206 -12.88 8.08 -1.71
N ASN A 207 -12.80 8.93 -2.72
CA ASN A 207 -13.98 9.61 -3.25
C ASN A 207 -14.80 8.62 -4.08
N GLU A 208 -15.91 8.12 -3.54
CA GLU A 208 -16.82 7.19 -4.23
C GLU A 208 -17.98 7.89 -4.95
N ASN A 209 -17.96 9.21 -5.04
CA ASN A 209 -18.97 9.92 -5.82
C ASN A 209 -18.95 9.44 -7.27
N ASP A 210 -20.14 9.29 -7.84
CA ASP A 210 -20.40 8.73 -9.17
C ASP A 210 -20.01 7.25 -9.37
N ARG A 211 -19.53 6.56 -8.33
CA ARG A 211 -19.22 5.11 -8.41
C ARG A 211 -20.43 4.25 -8.09
N LYS A 212 -20.44 3.08 -8.71
CA LYS A 212 -21.52 2.11 -8.56
C LYS A 212 -21.49 1.50 -7.16
N ILE A 213 -22.50 1.83 -6.37
CA ILE A 213 -22.81 1.15 -5.11
C ILE A 213 -23.33 -0.25 -5.44
N VAL A 214 -22.73 -1.26 -4.80
CA VAL A 214 -23.24 -2.63 -4.82
C VAL A 214 -24.29 -2.72 -3.72
N GLU A 215 -25.55 -2.95 -4.10
CA GLU A 215 -26.68 -2.87 -3.18
C GLU A 215 -26.48 -3.77 -1.94
N SER A 216 -26.55 -3.16 -0.76
CA SER A 216 -26.78 -3.86 0.52
C SER A 216 -28.28 -4.08 0.78
N GLY A 217 -29.11 -4.11 -0.27
CA GLY A 217 -30.57 -4.34 -0.20
C GLY A 217 -31.43 -3.09 0.07
N LYS A 218 -30.83 -1.89 0.11
CA LYS A 218 -31.52 -0.60 0.04
C LYS A 218 -30.64 0.36 -0.78
N SER A 219 -31.24 1.20 -1.62
CA SER A 219 -30.57 2.42 -2.08
C SER A 219 -30.09 3.18 -0.84
N ALA A 220 -28.85 3.65 -0.82
CA ALA A 220 -28.37 4.49 0.28
C ALA A 220 -29.28 5.73 0.37
N GLU A 221 -30.17 5.75 1.35
CA GLU A 221 -31.09 6.86 1.59
C GLU A 221 -30.35 7.93 2.40
N TYR A 222 -29.93 8.98 1.70
CA TYR A 222 -29.34 10.19 2.25
C TYR A 222 -30.40 11.29 2.35
N ASP A 223 -30.29 12.15 3.36
CA ASP A 223 -31.30 13.19 3.61
C ASP A 223 -31.09 14.42 2.70
N SER A 224 -29.87 14.61 2.16
CA SER A 224 -29.56 15.64 1.17
C SER A 224 -28.44 15.22 0.19
N PRO A 225 -28.26 15.95 -0.93
CA PRO A 225 -27.12 15.75 -1.83
C PRO A 225 -25.76 15.92 -1.15
N GLU A 226 -25.63 16.87 -0.21
CA GLU A 226 -24.39 17.10 0.54
C GLU A 226 -24.07 15.93 1.47
N GLU A 227 -25.08 15.34 2.12
CA GLU A 227 -24.88 14.11 2.90
C GLU A 227 -24.50 12.92 2.01
N ALA A 228 -25.03 12.85 0.80
CA ALA A 228 -24.66 11.81 -0.15
C ALA A 228 -23.20 11.98 -0.61
N GLU A 229 -22.79 13.22 -0.89
CA GLU A 229 -21.41 13.55 -1.26
C GLU A 229 -20.44 13.14 -0.15
N GLU A 230 -20.68 13.61 1.08
CA GLU A 230 -19.87 13.29 2.25
C GLU A 230 -19.90 11.80 2.59
N GLY A 231 -21.09 11.19 2.54
CA GLY A 231 -21.27 9.77 2.77
C GLY A 231 -20.47 8.91 1.81
N ASN A 232 -20.15 9.39 0.61
CA ASN A 232 -19.31 8.70 -0.36
C ASN A 232 -17.80 9.01 -0.23
N LEU A 233 -17.37 9.90 0.66
CA LEU A 233 -15.96 10.13 0.97
C LEU A 233 -15.48 9.15 2.05
N LYS A 234 -14.79 8.07 1.65
CA LYS A 234 -14.33 7.04 2.59
C LYS A 234 -12.93 7.35 3.09
N HIS A 235 -12.87 7.96 4.25
CA HIS A 235 -11.64 8.33 4.96
C HIS A 235 -10.94 7.10 5.54
N ALA A 236 -10.13 6.42 4.73
CA ALA A 236 -9.72 5.05 5.01
C ALA A 236 -8.22 4.88 5.30
N ILE A 237 -7.91 3.82 6.05
CA ILE A 237 -6.56 3.23 6.12
C ILE A 237 -6.63 1.88 5.38
N ASN A 238 -5.84 1.73 4.31
CA ASN A 238 -5.86 0.54 3.44
C ASN A 238 -7.27 0.14 2.94
N GLY A 239 -8.15 1.13 2.72
CA GLY A 239 -9.51 0.91 2.25
C GLY A 239 -10.51 0.50 3.33
N TYR A 240 -10.16 0.58 4.62
CA TYR A 240 -11.13 0.35 5.69
C TYR A 240 -11.32 1.58 6.58
N ILE A 241 -12.54 1.71 7.09
CA ILE A 241 -12.98 2.78 7.98
C ILE A 241 -13.40 2.22 9.36
N PHE A 242 -13.40 3.08 10.37
CA PHE A 242 -13.93 2.83 11.72
C PHE A 242 -13.42 1.55 12.38
N GLY A 243 -12.13 1.25 12.25
CA GLY A 243 -11.47 0.11 12.87
C GLY A 243 -11.70 -1.25 12.23
N ASN A 244 -12.18 -1.28 10.99
CA ASN A 244 -12.41 -2.53 10.26
C ASN A 244 -11.12 -3.16 9.69
N LEU A 245 -10.01 -2.41 9.54
CA LEU A 245 -8.71 -2.97 9.12
C LEU A 245 -8.17 -3.95 10.18
N GLN A 246 -7.80 -5.16 9.77
CA GLN A 246 -7.26 -6.21 10.65
C GLN A 246 -5.80 -6.56 10.30
N GLY A 247 -5.15 -7.37 11.13
CA GLY A 247 -3.85 -7.98 10.81
C GLY A 247 -2.61 -7.15 11.21
N LEU A 248 -2.80 -5.95 11.76
CA LEU A 248 -1.73 -5.13 12.34
C LEU A 248 -1.35 -5.62 13.74
N GLU A 249 -0.68 -6.77 13.82
CA GLU A 249 -0.27 -7.40 15.08
C GLU A 249 1.23 -7.70 15.08
N VAL A 250 1.94 -7.45 16.18
CA VAL A 250 3.38 -7.70 16.39
C VAL A 250 3.61 -8.27 17.78
N GLU A 251 4.76 -8.92 17.99
CA GLU A 251 5.20 -9.33 19.32
C GLU A 251 5.97 -8.21 20.02
N GLN A 252 5.90 -8.20 21.36
CA GLN A 252 6.72 -7.32 22.17
C GLN A 252 8.21 -7.56 21.88
N GLY A 253 8.93 -6.49 21.54
CA GLY A 253 10.33 -6.51 21.17
C GLY A 253 10.58 -6.56 19.66
N ASP A 254 9.56 -6.79 18.83
CA ASP A 254 9.72 -6.79 17.37
C ASP A 254 10.28 -5.46 16.87
N ARG A 255 11.22 -5.55 15.92
CA ARG A 255 11.66 -4.46 15.06
C ARG A 255 10.69 -4.38 13.90
N VAL A 256 9.89 -3.30 13.89
CA VAL A 256 8.78 -3.11 12.96
C VAL A 256 9.10 -1.95 12.04
N ARG A 257 9.02 -2.18 10.72
CA ARG A 257 9.09 -1.10 9.73
C ARG A 257 7.70 -0.75 9.21
N TRP A 258 7.39 0.53 9.18
CA TRP A 258 6.16 1.04 8.60
C TRP A 258 6.48 1.80 7.32
N TYR A 259 5.85 1.38 6.23
CA TYR A 259 5.86 2.03 4.93
C TYR A 259 4.57 2.83 4.79
N LEU A 260 4.66 4.15 4.85
CA LEU A 260 3.53 5.04 4.93
C LEU A 260 3.32 5.71 3.58
N ILE A 261 2.07 5.74 3.12
CA ILE A 261 1.70 6.35 1.86
C ILE A 261 0.55 7.33 2.08
N GLY A 262 0.71 8.55 1.60
CA GLY A 262 -0.38 9.53 1.44
C GLY A 262 -0.68 9.72 -0.04
N LEU A 263 -1.95 9.64 -0.43
CA LEU A 263 -2.42 9.91 -1.79
C LEU A 263 -3.74 10.69 -1.72
N GLY A 264 -4.14 11.29 -2.83
CA GLY A 264 -5.41 12.00 -2.99
C GLY A 264 -5.22 13.46 -3.39
N THR A 265 -6.04 14.37 -2.87
CA THR A 265 -6.02 15.80 -3.24
C THR A 265 -5.58 16.71 -2.08
N GLU A 266 -5.82 18.02 -2.17
CA GLU A 266 -5.54 18.99 -1.12
C GLU A 266 -6.21 18.71 0.23
N VAL A 267 -7.29 17.90 0.25
CA VAL A 267 -7.92 17.44 1.50
C VAL A 267 -7.18 16.27 2.15
N ASP A 268 -6.31 15.57 1.40
CA ASP A 268 -5.51 14.43 1.88
C ASP A 268 -4.23 14.87 2.62
N MET A 269 -4.40 15.78 3.58
CA MET A 269 -3.38 16.06 4.59
C MET A 269 -3.53 15.08 5.75
N HIS A 270 -2.71 14.04 5.77
CA HIS A 270 -2.83 12.95 6.75
C HIS A 270 -1.71 12.99 7.78
N THR A 271 -1.94 12.32 8.90
CA THR A 271 -1.00 12.24 10.01
C THR A 271 -1.05 10.86 10.64
N ALA A 272 -0.14 9.95 10.26
CA ALA A 272 -0.10 8.62 10.85
C ALA A 272 0.37 8.70 12.31
N HIS A 273 -0.52 8.37 13.25
CA HIS A 273 -0.22 8.39 14.69
C HIS A 273 -0.42 7.03 15.37
N TRP A 274 0.59 6.57 16.10
CA TRP A 274 0.56 5.33 16.88
C TRP A 274 0.40 5.63 18.36
N HIS A 275 -0.73 5.24 18.95
CA HIS A 275 -0.88 5.35 20.40
C HIS A 275 0.10 4.43 21.11
N GLY A 276 0.67 4.93 22.22
CA GLY A 276 1.49 4.15 23.14
C GLY A 276 2.90 3.82 22.64
N GLN A 277 3.29 4.23 21.43
CA GLN A 277 4.61 3.93 20.85
C GLN A 277 5.17 5.15 20.09
N THR A 278 6.47 5.10 19.81
CA THR A 278 7.16 6.11 18.99
C THR A 278 7.90 5.42 17.84
N VAL A 279 8.04 6.10 16.72
CA VAL A 279 8.86 5.72 15.58
C VAL A 279 10.13 6.58 15.48
N LEU A 280 11.10 6.11 14.70
CA LEU A 280 12.21 6.90 14.19
C LEU A 280 11.96 7.20 12.71
N ASN A 281 11.93 8.49 12.37
CA ASN A 281 11.80 9.01 11.01
C ASN A 281 13.06 9.81 10.68
N ALA A 282 13.93 9.29 9.79
CA ALA A 282 15.21 9.91 9.43
C ALA A 282 16.04 10.39 10.65
N GLY A 283 16.12 9.54 11.69
CA GLY A 283 16.83 9.83 12.93
C GLY A 283 16.06 10.68 13.97
N LYS A 284 14.93 11.29 13.60
CA LYS A 284 14.05 12.01 14.53
C LYS A 284 13.06 11.05 15.19
N ARG A 285 12.95 11.13 16.52
CA ARG A 285 11.91 10.41 17.28
C ARG A 285 10.61 11.20 17.25
N THR A 286 9.53 10.53 16.85
CA THR A 286 8.16 11.09 16.80
C THR A 286 7.16 9.96 17.01
N ASP A 287 5.91 10.28 17.31
CA ASP A 287 4.78 9.35 17.31
C ASP A 287 3.73 9.73 16.25
N VAL A 288 3.95 10.82 15.51
CA VAL A 288 3.13 11.30 14.41
C VAL A 288 4.02 11.54 13.17
N VAL A 289 3.54 11.13 12.00
CA VAL A 289 4.18 11.40 10.70
C VAL A 289 3.18 12.04 9.74
N ASP A 290 3.51 13.23 9.25
CA ASP A 290 2.71 13.97 8.27
C ASP A 290 2.84 13.33 6.89
N LEU A 291 1.72 13.21 6.17
CA LEU A 291 1.62 12.60 4.85
C LEU A 291 0.76 13.50 3.95
N LEU A 292 1.34 14.09 2.93
CA LEU A 292 0.66 14.81 1.85
C LEU A 292 0.46 13.89 0.63
N PRO A 293 -0.35 14.27 -0.38
CA PRO A 293 -0.47 13.49 -1.61
C PRO A 293 0.89 13.21 -2.26
N GLY A 294 1.15 11.94 -2.57
CA GLY A 294 2.41 11.46 -3.13
C GLY A 294 3.50 11.21 -2.09
N SER A 295 3.22 11.36 -0.79
CA SER A 295 4.20 11.06 0.25
C SER A 295 4.44 9.56 0.36
N MET A 296 5.70 9.16 0.35
CA MET A 296 6.16 7.80 0.62
C MET A 296 7.23 7.89 1.71
N VAL A 297 6.88 7.50 2.94
CA VAL A 297 7.73 7.69 4.12
C VAL A 297 7.97 6.35 4.79
N THR A 298 9.21 6.05 5.14
CA THR A 298 9.56 4.82 5.86
C THR A 298 10.06 5.13 7.25
N VAL A 299 9.48 4.49 8.26
CA VAL A 299 9.84 4.70 9.67
C VAL A 299 10.02 3.38 10.41
N ASP A 300 10.92 3.37 11.40
CA ASP A 300 11.22 2.19 12.22
C ASP A 300 10.66 2.33 13.64
N MET A 301 10.18 1.22 14.18
CA MET A 301 9.62 1.10 15.52
C MET A 301 10.21 -0.12 16.22
N THR A 302 10.37 -0.03 17.53
CA THR A 302 10.49 -1.21 18.40
C THR A 302 9.21 -1.33 19.19
N ALA A 303 8.48 -2.43 19.07
CA ALA A 303 7.19 -2.63 19.73
C ALA A 303 7.40 -2.89 21.25
N LYS A 304 7.18 -1.89 22.11
CA LYS A 304 7.58 -2.01 23.53
C LYS A 304 6.49 -2.42 24.49
N THR A 305 5.29 -1.86 24.35
CA THR A 305 4.24 -1.95 25.38
C THR A 305 3.10 -2.80 24.84
N PRO A 306 2.88 -4.00 25.40
CA PRO A 306 1.74 -4.83 25.03
C PRO A 306 0.43 -4.08 25.18
N GLY A 307 -0.49 -4.29 24.24
CA GLY A 307 -1.77 -3.59 24.23
C GLY A 307 -2.45 -3.62 22.87
N ASN A 308 -3.70 -3.14 22.86
CA ASN A 308 -4.48 -2.94 21.66
C ASN A 308 -4.69 -1.43 21.45
N TRP A 309 -3.82 -0.84 20.64
CA TRP A 309 -3.59 0.59 20.55
C TRP A 309 -4.33 1.19 19.37
N LEU A 310 -4.74 2.46 19.49
CA LEU A 310 -5.32 3.20 18.36
C LEU A 310 -4.21 3.58 17.37
N TYR A 311 -4.51 3.46 16.08
CA TYR A 311 -3.70 3.93 14.96
C TYR A 311 -4.60 4.77 14.06
N HIS A 312 -4.31 6.07 13.91
CA HIS A 312 -5.27 6.98 13.29
C HIS A 312 -4.64 8.23 12.68
N CYS A 313 -5.46 8.99 11.94
CA CYS A 313 -5.17 10.35 11.49
C CYS A 313 -5.55 11.40 12.54
N HIS A 314 -4.73 12.44 12.77
CA HIS A 314 -5.04 13.55 13.68
C HIS A 314 -5.91 14.65 13.06
N VAL A 315 -6.11 14.67 11.75
CA VAL A 315 -7.03 15.63 11.14
C VAL A 315 -8.44 15.34 11.64
N ALA A 316 -9.04 16.35 12.27
CA ALA A 316 -10.26 16.21 13.07
C ALA A 316 -11.43 15.64 12.25
N ASP A 317 -11.53 16.05 11.00
CA ASP A 317 -12.52 15.56 10.06
C ASP A 317 -12.26 14.08 9.72
N HIS A 318 -11.03 13.73 9.33
CA HIS A 318 -10.67 12.38 8.90
C HIS A 318 -10.87 11.35 10.01
N ILE A 319 -10.49 11.66 11.27
CA ILE A 319 -10.72 10.75 12.40
C ILE A 319 -12.21 10.58 12.69
N THR A 320 -13.01 11.65 12.56
CA THR A 320 -14.46 11.62 12.76
C THR A 320 -15.13 10.76 11.70
N ALA A 321 -14.68 10.88 10.45
CA ALA A 321 -15.14 10.14 9.29
C ALA A 321 -14.61 8.69 9.19
N GLY A 322 -13.83 8.23 10.17
CA GLY A 322 -13.46 6.82 10.30
C GLY A 322 -12.03 6.46 9.92
N MET A 323 -11.13 7.42 9.70
CA MET A 323 -9.71 7.17 9.44
C MET A 323 -8.94 6.78 10.69
N ASN A 324 -9.31 5.62 11.22
CA ASN A 324 -8.79 5.05 12.44
C ASN A 324 -8.91 3.53 12.41
N THR A 325 -7.94 2.87 13.03
CA THR A 325 -7.98 1.44 13.31
C THR A 325 -7.23 1.11 14.59
N ARG A 326 -7.13 -0.18 14.89
CA ARG A 326 -6.28 -0.67 15.96
C ARG A 326 -5.10 -1.45 15.42
N TRP A 327 -4.02 -1.40 16.20
CA TRP A 327 -2.87 -2.26 16.04
C TRP A 327 -2.51 -2.86 17.39
N ARG A 328 -1.89 -4.04 17.38
CA ARG A 328 -1.73 -4.86 18.59
C ARG A 328 -0.29 -5.26 18.81
N VAL A 329 0.17 -5.07 20.04
CA VAL A 329 1.43 -5.61 20.54
C VAL A 329 1.07 -6.74 21.51
N VAL A 330 1.40 -7.98 21.16
CA VAL A 330 1.18 -9.13 22.05
C VAL A 330 2.37 -9.29 23.00
N PRO A 331 2.17 -9.64 24.28
CA PRO A 331 3.27 -9.92 25.19
C PRO A 331 4.12 -11.08 24.65
N LYS A 332 5.45 -10.96 24.76
CA LYS A 332 6.34 -12.09 24.50
C LYS A 332 6.39 -12.98 25.75
N PRO A 333 6.16 -14.31 25.62
CA PRO A 333 6.13 -15.24 26.74
C PRO A 333 7.40 -15.24 27.60
#